data_AF-A0A953T7A6-F1
#
_entry.id   AF-A0A953T7A6-F1
#
_cell.length_a   1.000
_cell.length_b   1.000
_cell.length_c   1.000
_cell.angle_alpha   90.00
_cell.angle_beta   90.00
_cell.angle_gamma   90.00
#
_symmetry.space_group_name_H-M   'P 1'
#
loop_
_entity.id
_entity.type
_entity.pdbx_description
1 polymer ?
#
loop_
_entity_poly.entity_id
_entity_poly.type
_entity_poly.pdbx_seq_one_letter_code
_entity_poly.pdbx_strand_id
1 'polypeptide(L)'
;MFKKFFSISLAFLLIVTSSSTPIIAKSKSKSNPIRKKSVFTQTMQNKKVLSNSIYNEKSYGTWMWNTQKIVESPDTIIKLLKDNKFTEVYLQIDQKLDAKYYSHFIKNANNNGIKVYALDGDPNWTLKNNRRELENFLNWVVNYNSSKVQDERFVGIHLDVEPYLLSLWKNNKIKVITDYMEYITYLKAFGAKNGLEVAVDIPFWFDEISIPKQKVNLAEYVISRVDSVNIMAYRDRAQSIIDIVKNEMNYAKKYNKKVVISVETGNTSEGENITFYQEGLSFMWNELNEVDEYYKNSYNNYGFAVHYLENIMNIKK
;
A
#
# COMPACT_ATOMS: atom_id res chain seq x y z
N MET A 1 -4.15 16.36 30.15
CA MET A 1 -3.61 15.12 30.76
C MET A 1 -4.73 14.09 30.78
N PHE A 2 -4.43 12.84 30.45
CA PHE A 2 -5.32 11.68 30.21
C PHE A 2 -5.77 11.40 28.77
N LYS A 3 -4.95 10.56 28.13
CA LYS A 3 -5.24 9.67 27.01
C LYS A 3 -6.46 8.79 27.30
N LYS A 4 -7.27 8.49 26.27
CA LYS A 4 -8.00 7.21 26.20
C LYS A 4 -8.03 6.68 24.77
N PHE A 5 -7.39 5.53 24.63
CA PHE A 5 -7.55 4.55 23.57
C PHE A 5 -9.00 4.05 23.54
N PHE A 6 -9.51 3.74 22.35
CA PHE A 6 -10.61 2.78 22.20
C PHE A 6 -10.19 1.71 21.18
N SER A 7 -9.86 0.54 21.73
CA SER A 7 -9.93 -0.76 21.07
C SER A 7 -10.91 -1.57 21.92
N ILE A 8 -11.95 -2.15 21.30
CA ILE A 8 -12.80 -3.15 21.94
C ILE A 8 -12.97 -4.32 20.97
N SER A 9 -12.33 -5.42 21.37
CA SER A 9 -12.46 -6.79 20.86
C SER A 9 -13.81 -7.41 21.24
N LEU A 10 -14.16 -8.51 20.57
CA LEU A 10 -15.03 -9.53 21.15
C LEU A 10 -14.40 -10.92 20.93
N ALA A 11 -13.93 -11.55 22.01
CA ALA A 11 -13.50 -12.93 22.06
C ALA A 11 -14.25 -13.63 23.19
N PHE A 12 -14.88 -14.76 22.88
CA PHE A 12 -15.57 -15.62 23.85
C PHE A 12 -14.58 -16.65 24.42
N LEU A 13 -14.49 -16.73 25.74
CA LEU A 13 -13.71 -17.73 26.49
C LEU A 13 -14.68 -18.70 27.18
N LEU A 14 -14.54 -19.99 26.91
CA LEU A 14 -15.25 -21.08 27.60
C LEU A 14 -14.23 -21.85 28.45
N ILE A 15 -14.47 -21.89 29.76
CA ILE A 15 -13.69 -22.62 30.76
C ILE A 15 -14.33 -23.99 30.97
N VAL A 16 -13.56 -25.08 30.85
CA VAL A 16 -13.87 -26.36 31.49
C VAL A 16 -12.60 -26.92 32.12
N THR A 17 -12.79 -27.49 33.30
CA THR A 17 -11.85 -27.78 34.38
C THR A 17 -10.96 -29.02 34.18
N SER A 18 -9.82 -28.99 34.88
CA SER A 18 -8.76 -30.00 34.98
C SER A 18 -9.08 -31.23 35.82
N SER A 19 -8.47 -32.37 35.49
CA SER A 19 -8.08 -33.42 36.46
C SER A 19 -6.73 -34.06 36.09
N SER A 20 -5.86 -34.14 37.09
CA SER A 20 -4.51 -34.75 37.15
C SER A 20 -4.61 -36.27 37.42
N THR A 21 -3.72 -37.18 36.97
CA THR A 21 -2.38 -37.51 37.54
C THR A 21 -1.65 -38.60 36.70
N PRO A 22 -0.35 -38.93 36.95
CA PRO A 22 0.63 -39.39 35.94
C PRO A 22 1.04 -40.87 36.05
N ILE A 23 1.70 -41.42 35.01
CA ILE A 23 2.50 -42.66 35.10
C ILE A 23 3.81 -42.52 34.29
N ILE A 24 4.91 -42.88 34.97
CA ILE A 24 6.29 -43.02 34.48
C ILE A 24 6.53 -44.51 34.16
N ALA A 25 7.21 -44.85 33.05
CA ALA A 25 8.15 -45.98 33.01
C ALA A 25 9.06 -45.97 31.76
N LYS A 26 10.30 -46.41 31.97
CA LYS A 26 11.51 -46.31 31.14
C LYS A 26 11.76 -47.52 30.21
N SER A 27 12.50 -47.22 29.13
CA SER A 27 13.64 -47.94 28.53
C SER A 27 13.46 -49.28 27.80
N LYS A 28 14.08 -49.34 26.60
CA LYS A 28 15.25 -50.18 26.18
C LYS A 28 15.34 -50.11 24.64
N SER A 29 16.45 -50.20 23.93
CA SER A 29 17.90 -50.05 24.18
C SER A 29 18.59 -50.25 22.82
N LYS A 30 19.63 -49.45 22.49
CA LYS A 30 20.85 -49.80 21.71
C LYS A 30 20.63 -50.26 20.23
N SER A 31 21.44 -49.93 19.21
CA SER A 31 22.72 -49.24 19.09
C SER A 31 23.11 -49.18 17.59
N ASN A 32 23.58 -48.01 17.14
CA ASN A 32 24.73 -47.78 16.25
C ASN A 32 24.69 -48.12 14.72
N PRO A 33 25.62 -47.58 13.90
CA PRO A 33 25.34 -46.51 12.95
C PRO A 33 25.69 -46.88 11.48
N ILE A 34 25.35 -46.03 10.50
CA ILE A 34 26.15 -45.67 9.30
C ILE A 34 25.25 -44.96 8.26
N ARG A 35 25.78 -43.83 7.76
CA ARG A 35 25.34 -42.96 6.66
C ARG A 35 24.53 -43.64 5.54
N LYS A 36 23.47 -42.95 5.08
CA LYS A 36 23.33 -42.55 3.66
C LYS A 36 22.35 -41.38 3.50
N LYS A 37 22.87 -40.31 2.89
CA LYS A 37 22.15 -39.19 2.29
C LYS A 37 21.06 -39.73 1.35
N SER A 38 19.80 -39.30 1.50
CA SER A 38 18.88 -39.05 0.38
C SER A 38 17.48 -38.63 0.86
N VAL A 39 17.30 -37.44 1.43
CA VAL A 39 15.98 -36.78 1.42
C VAL A 39 16.20 -35.26 1.45
N PHE A 40 16.72 -34.69 0.36
CA PHE A 40 16.70 -33.24 0.15
C PHE A 40 16.86 -32.95 -1.35
N THR A 41 15.89 -33.42 -2.13
CA THR A 41 15.76 -33.03 -3.54
C THR A 41 14.31 -33.03 -3.96
N GLN A 42 13.52 -32.13 -3.37
CA GLN A 42 12.25 -31.72 -3.99
C GLN A 42 11.86 -30.30 -3.58
N THR A 43 12.75 -29.34 -3.88
CA THR A 43 12.45 -27.91 -3.72
C THR A 43 13.13 -27.04 -4.78
N MET A 44 13.27 -27.56 -5.99
CA MET A 44 13.71 -26.78 -7.16
C MET A 44 12.92 -27.17 -8.41
N GLN A 45 11.60 -26.98 -8.39
CA GLN A 45 10.79 -27.05 -9.62
C GLN A 45 9.74 -25.95 -9.82
N ASN A 46 9.48 -25.08 -8.85
CA ASN A 46 8.69 -23.85 -9.07
C ASN A 46 9.57 -22.63 -9.31
N LYS A 47 10.50 -22.77 -10.26
CA LYS A 47 11.29 -21.66 -10.82
C LYS A 47 10.72 -21.22 -12.17
N LYS A 48 9.41 -21.34 -12.37
CA LYS A 48 8.71 -20.68 -13.47
C LYS A 48 8.53 -19.21 -13.08
N VAL A 49 9.68 -18.53 -13.07
CA VAL A 49 9.91 -17.13 -13.36
C VAL A 49 8.65 -16.28 -13.23
N LEU A 50 8.50 -15.62 -12.08
CA LEU A 50 7.99 -14.24 -12.01
C LEU A 50 8.47 -13.54 -13.29
N SER A 51 7.59 -13.32 -14.26
CA SER A 51 7.99 -12.95 -15.63
C SER A 51 8.86 -11.71 -15.60
N ASN A 52 10.18 -11.88 -15.79
CA ASN A 52 11.20 -10.83 -15.73
C ASN A 52 10.92 -9.60 -16.62
N SER A 53 9.91 -9.64 -17.50
CA SER A 53 9.60 -8.60 -18.48
C SER A 53 8.80 -7.41 -17.93
N ILE A 54 7.89 -7.58 -16.97
CA ILE A 54 7.02 -6.48 -16.51
C ILE A 54 7.73 -5.59 -15.47
N TYR A 55 8.68 -6.15 -14.73
CA TYR A 55 9.36 -5.50 -13.60
C TYR A 55 10.25 -4.31 -13.96
N ASN A 56 10.62 -4.13 -15.23
CA ASN A 56 11.62 -3.13 -15.61
C ASN A 56 11.05 -1.86 -16.24
N GLU A 57 9.75 -1.82 -16.58
CA GLU A 57 9.17 -0.67 -17.29
C GLU A 57 8.09 0.08 -16.52
N LYS A 58 7.44 -0.56 -15.53
CA LYS A 58 6.31 0.02 -14.80
C LYS A 58 6.65 0.29 -13.34
N SER A 59 6.04 1.31 -12.75
CA SER A 59 6.15 1.51 -11.31
C SER A 59 5.44 0.38 -10.56
N TYR A 60 6.10 -0.17 -9.55
CA TYR A 60 5.54 -1.17 -8.65
C TYR A 60 5.70 -0.73 -7.19
N GLY A 61 4.58 -0.41 -6.54
CA GLY A 61 4.54 0.22 -5.22
C GLY A 61 3.99 -0.66 -4.10
N THR A 62 4.26 -0.29 -2.85
CA THR A 62 3.61 -0.89 -1.67
C THR A 62 3.59 0.06 -0.48
N TRP A 63 2.58 -0.07 0.38
CA TRP A 63 2.48 0.66 1.63
C TRP A 63 3.33 -0.02 2.71
N MET A 64 4.00 0.78 3.53
CA MET A 64 4.72 0.34 4.71
C MET A 64 4.25 1.16 5.91
N TRP A 65 3.29 0.59 6.64
CA TRP A 65 2.66 1.24 7.79
C TRP A 65 3.54 1.15 9.04
N ASN A 66 4.30 0.07 9.24
CA ASN A 66 5.15 -0.04 10.42
C ASN A 66 6.49 0.71 10.27
N THR A 67 6.49 2.00 10.58
CA THR A 67 7.68 2.86 10.53
C THR A 67 8.86 2.33 11.35
N GLN A 68 8.63 1.62 12.47
CA GLN A 68 9.72 1.08 13.30
C GLN A 68 10.64 0.10 12.54
N LYS A 69 10.16 -0.50 11.44
CA LYS A 69 10.97 -1.39 10.60
C LYS A 69 12.21 -0.73 10.00
N ILE A 70 12.20 0.59 9.79
CA ILE A 70 13.39 1.33 9.30
C ILE A 70 14.44 1.54 10.40
N VAL A 71 14.07 1.34 11.67
CA VAL A 71 14.97 1.41 12.82
C VAL A 71 15.51 0.01 13.14
N GLU A 72 14.60 -0.95 13.27
CA GLU A 72 14.92 -2.30 13.76
C GLU A 72 15.62 -3.15 12.70
N SER A 73 15.26 -2.99 11.42
CA SER A 73 15.65 -3.91 10.36
C SER A 73 15.72 -3.27 8.96
N PRO A 74 16.35 -2.09 8.77
CA PRO A 74 16.32 -1.38 7.50
C PRO A 74 16.84 -2.21 6.32
N ASP A 75 17.98 -2.91 6.48
CA ASP A 75 18.57 -3.71 5.41
C ASP A 75 17.69 -4.89 4.99
N THR A 76 16.99 -5.51 5.94
CA THR A 76 16.03 -6.58 5.67
C THR A 76 14.86 -6.06 4.83
N ILE A 77 14.35 -4.86 5.15
CA ILE A 77 13.28 -4.22 4.38
C ILE A 77 13.75 -3.88 2.97
N ILE A 78 14.93 -3.27 2.81
CA ILE A 78 15.49 -2.97 1.48
C ILE A 78 15.67 -4.25 0.66
N LYS A 79 16.17 -5.32 1.28
CA LYS A 79 16.30 -6.62 0.61
C LYS A 79 14.94 -7.17 0.19
N LEU A 80 13.93 -7.10 1.05
CA LEU A 80 12.57 -7.56 0.72
C LEU A 80 11.97 -6.78 -0.44
N LEU A 81 12.08 -5.45 -0.42
CA LEU A 81 11.59 -4.58 -1.49
C LEU A 81 12.24 -4.96 -2.83
N LYS A 82 13.56 -5.12 -2.84
CA LYS A 82 14.34 -5.50 -4.02
C LYS A 82 14.03 -6.91 -4.52
N ASP A 83 13.94 -7.89 -3.62
CA ASP A 83 13.67 -9.29 -3.98
C ASP A 83 12.27 -9.43 -4.61
N ASN A 84 11.31 -8.61 -4.18
CA ASN A 84 9.96 -8.53 -4.75
C ASN A 84 9.80 -7.47 -5.85
N LYS A 85 10.90 -6.85 -6.30
CA LYS A 85 10.95 -5.91 -7.43
C LYS A 85 10.12 -4.63 -7.25
N PHE A 86 9.84 -4.22 -6.01
CA PHE A 86 9.24 -2.92 -5.77
C PHE A 86 10.17 -1.81 -6.26
N THR A 87 9.61 -0.82 -6.92
CA THR A 87 10.30 0.40 -7.37
C THR A 87 9.87 1.62 -6.55
N GLU A 88 8.79 1.49 -5.79
CA GLU A 88 8.23 2.55 -4.93
C GLU A 88 7.83 1.95 -3.58
N VAL A 89 8.04 2.69 -2.49
CA VAL A 89 7.50 2.37 -1.17
C VAL A 89 6.88 3.63 -0.57
N TYR A 90 5.65 3.48 -0.07
CA TYR A 90 4.90 4.52 0.60
C TYR A 90 5.09 4.31 2.11
N LEU A 91 6.01 5.06 2.71
CA LEU A 91 6.47 4.85 4.08
C LEU A 91 5.72 5.78 5.04
N GLN A 92 5.00 5.20 6.00
CA GLN A 92 4.30 6.00 7.01
C GLN A 92 5.26 6.93 7.76
N ILE A 93 4.80 8.13 8.11
CA ILE A 93 5.59 9.07 8.91
C ILE A 93 5.21 9.01 10.39
N ASP A 94 6.14 8.53 11.21
CA ASP A 94 6.21 8.90 12.63
C ASP A 94 7.04 10.19 12.79
N GLN A 95 6.35 11.31 13.04
CA GLN A 95 6.98 12.63 13.16
C GLN A 95 7.92 12.76 14.37
N LYS A 96 7.85 11.84 15.34
CA LYS A 96 8.73 11.82 16.52
C LYS A 96 10.02 11.04 16.29
N LEU A 97 10.07 10.24 15.23
CA LEU A 97 11.25 9.45 14.91
C LEU A 97 12.38 10.37 14.40
N ASP A 98 13.59 10.11 14.87
CA ASP A 98 14.79 10.87 14.47
C ASP A 98 14.99 10.79 12.94
N ALA A 99 15.15 11.96 12.32
CA ALA A 99 15.32 12.12 10.87
C ALA A 99 16.48 11.28 10.29
N LYS A 100 17.46 10.88 11.10
CA LYS A 100 18.57 10.03 10.65
C LYS A 100 18.12 8.66 10.15
N TYR A 101 17.07 8.08 10.74
CA TYR A 101 16.56 6.76 10.37
C TYR A 101 15.91 6.80 8.98
N TYR A 102 15.10 7.84 8.73
CA TYR A 102 14.58 8.09 7.39
C TYR A 102 15.70 8.32 6.38
N SER A 103 16.71 9.16 6.69
CA SER A 103 17.75 9.46 5.69
C SER A 103 18.59 8.23 5.36
N HIS A 104 18.89 7.40 6.35
CA HIS A 104 19.59 6.13 6.13
C HIS A 104 18.76 5.18 5.25
N PHE A 105 17.47 5.02 5.57
CA PHE A 105 16.58 4.15 4.81
C PHE A 105 16.38 4.63 3.37
N ILE A 106 16.06 5.92 3.18
CA ILE A 106 15.81 6.52 1.86
C ILE A 106 17.05 6.41 0.97
N LYS A 107 18.25 6.68 1.51
CA LYS A 107 19.50 6.51 0.77
C LYS A 107 19.70 5.08 0.30
N ASN A 108 19.48 4.10 1.17
CA ASN A 108 19.63 2.69 0.82
C ASN A 108 18.57 2.23 -0.18
N ALA A 109 17.34 2.75 -0.09
CA ALA A 109 16.27 2.52 -1.06
C ALA A 109 16.64 3.09 -2.43
N ASN A 110 17.05 4.36 -2.48
CA ASN A 110 17.46 5.04 -3.72
C ASN A 110 18.66 4.33 -4.39
N ASN A 111 19.65 3.88 -3.63
CA ASN A 111 20.77 3.08 -4.13
C ASN A 111 20.35 1.74 -4.77
N ASN A 112 19.13 1.27 -4.48
CA ASN A 112 18.54 0.07 -5.09
C ASN A 112 17.43 0.41 -6.10
N GLY A 113 17.30 1.67 -6.52
CA GLY A 113 16.30 2.12 -7.49
C GLY A 113 14.88 2.19 -6.93
N ILE A 114 14.71 2.25 -5.61
CA ILE A 114 13.41 2.29 -4.93
C ILE A 114 13.15 3.73 -4.47
N LYS A 115 12.12 4.36 -5.03
CA LYS A 115 11.65 5.68 -4.60
C LYS A 115 10.87 5.56 -3.29
N VAL A 116 11.06 6.53 -2.39
CA VAL A 116 10.33 6.59 -1.11
C VAL A 116 9.40 7.80 -1.11
N TYR A 117 8.12 7.58 -0.86
CA TYR A 117 7.11 8.62 -0.64
C TYR A 117 6.76 8.67 0.85
N ALA A 118 6.56 9.88 1.36
CA ALA A 118 6.06 10.07 2.72
C ALA A 118 4.55 9.77 2.73
N LEU A 119 4.14 8.74 3.46
CA LEU A 119 2.77 8.27 3.56
C LEU A 119 2.14 8.73 4.88
N ASP A 120 0.88 9.15 4.83
CA ASP A 120 0.00 9.21 5.99
C ASP A 120 -1.46 9.39 5.54
N GLY A 121 -2.41 9.31 6.47
CA GLY A 121 -3.83 9.32 6.14
C GLY A 121 -4.78 9.43 7.34
N ASP A 122 -5.75 10.36 7.25
CA ASP A 122 -6.91 10.42 8.14
C ASP A 122 -8.10 11.03 7.38
N PRO A 123 -9.29 10.40 7.38
CA PRO A 123 -10.52 10.95 6.76
C PRO A 123 -10.83 12.40 7.16
N ASN A 124 -10.48 12.80 8.39
CA ASN A 124 -10.72 14.13 8.92
C ASN A 124 -9.91 15.22 8.23
N TRP A 125 -8.79 14.89 7.57
CA TRP A 125 -7.95 15.86 6.87
C TRP A 125 -8.66 16.53 5.70
N THR A 126 -9.73 15.90 5.20
CA THR A 126 -10.59 16.48 4.16
C THR A 126 -11.36 17.70 4.68
N LEU A 127 -11.74 17.68 5.97
CA LEU A 127 -12.51 18.72 6.62
C LEU A 127 -11.64 19.96 6.86
N LYS A 128 -12.00 21.09 6.24
CA LYS A 128 -11.24 22.35 6.31
C LYS A 128 -10.88 22.80 7.73
N ASN A 129 -11.79 22.62 8.68
CA ASN A 129 -11.59 23.02 10.08
C ASN A 129 -10.71 22.03 10.87
N ASN A 130 -10.31 20.91 10.28
CA ASN A 130 -9.52 19.86 10.93
C ASN A 130 -8.22 19.52 10.16
N ARG A 131 -7.71 20.48 9.37
CA ARG A 131 -6.48 20.31 8.56
C ARG A 131 -5.18 20.48 9.32
N ARG A 132 -5.20 20.78 10.62
CA ARG A 132 -3.98 21.01 11.40
C ARG A 132 -3.01 19.83 11.34
N GLU A 133 -3.51 18.61 11.50
CA GLU A 133 -2.63 17.42 11.47
C GLU A 133 -2.08 17.13 10.07
N LEU A 134 -2.88 17.36 9.02
CA LEU A 134 -2.39 17.37 7.65
C LEU A 134 -1.27 18.40 7.48
N GLU A 135 -1.46 19.64 7.94
CA GLU A 135 -0.46 20.70 7.85
C GLU A 135 0.82 20.34 8.64
N ASN A 136 0.69 19.71 9.81
CA ASN A 136 1.84 19.20 10.57
C ASN A 136 2.64 18.17 9.76
N PHE A 137 1.95 17.19 9.18
CA PHE A 137 2.56 16.18 8.31
C PHE A 137 3.26 16.80 7.10
N LEU A 138 2.56 17.65 6.36
CA LEU A 138 3.08 18.31 5.16
C LEU A 138 4.31 19.19 5.47
N ASN A 139 4.24 19.97 6.55
CA ASN A 139 5.36 20.80 6.98
C ASN A 139 6.54 19.96 7.47
N TRP A 140 6.29 18.83 8.14
CA TRP A 140 7.35 17.90 8.53
C TRP A 140 8.12 17.37 7.31
N VAL A 141 7.41 16.96 6.24
CA VAL A 141 8.04 16.45 5.01
C VAL A 141 8.89 17.53 4.33
N VAL A 142 8.38 18.76 4.22
CA VAL A 142 9.12 19.89 3.63
C VAL A 142 10.37 20.21 4.45
N ASN A 143 10.23 20.32 5.78
CA ASN A 143 11.35 20.60 6.67
C ASN A 143 12.41 19.50 6.58
N TYR A 144 11.97 18.23 6.61
CA TYR A 144 12.85 17.09 6.41
C TYR A 144 13.61 17.21 5.09
N ASN A 145 12.91 17.31 3.95
CA ASN A 145 13.53 17.34 2.63
C ASN A 145 14.49 18.52 2.46
N SER A 146 14.15 19.70 3.00
CA SER A 146 15.00 20.89 2.96
C SER A 146 16.34 20.71 3.71
N SER A 147 16.36 19.82 4.72
CA SER A 147 17.54 19.54 5.55
C SER A 147 18.43 18.41 5.01
N LYS A 148 18.03 17.73 3.94
CA LYS A 148 18.70 16.54 3.41
C LYS A 148 19.31 16.78 2.04
N VAL A 149 20.32 15.98 1.68
CA VAL A 149 20.82 15.90 0.31
C VAL A 149 19.84 15.15 -0.59
N GLN A 150 19.91 15.34 -1.91
CA GLN A 150 18.92 14.81 -2.86
C GLN A 150 18.63 13.31 -2.69
N ASP A 151 19.67 12.49 -2.52
CA ASP A 151 19.54 11.03 -2.39
C ASP A 151 18.96 10.56 -1.04
N GLU A 152 18.72 11.49 -0.11
CA GLU A 152 18.18 11.24 1.23
C GLU A 152 16.78 11.86 1.40
N ARG A 153 16.17 12.37 0.32
CA ARG A 153 14.85 13.03 0.33
C ARG A 153 13.73 12.09 -0.09
N PHE A 154 12.54 12.32 0.45
CA PHE A 154 11.31 11.78 -0.12
C PHE A 154 11.06 12.37 -1.50
N VAL A 155 10.60 11.55 -2.45
CA VAL A 155 10.26 12.01 -3.81
C VAL A 155 8.95 12.81 -3.82
N GLY A 156 8.03 12.45 -2.93
CA GLY A 156 6.72 13.09 -2.82
C GLY A 156 5.96 12.66 -1.58
N ILE A 157 4.70 13.07 -1.54
CA ILE A 157 3.72 12.70 -0.53
C ILE A 157 2.72 11.72 -1.12
N HIS A 158 2.32 10.74 -0.32
CA HIS A 158 1.30 9.75 -0.63
C HIS A 158 0.20 9.84 0.44
N LEU A 159 -1.03 10.16 0.06
CA LEU A 159 -2.11 10.41 1.02
C LEU A 159 -3.19 9.34 0.90
N ASP A 160 -3.31 8.52 1.94
CA ASP A 160 -4.36 7.53 2.06
C ASP A 160 -5.54 8.10 2.86
N VAL A 161 -6.36 8.93 2.21
CA VAL A 161 -7.43 9.68 2.86
C VAL A 161 -8.78 9.31 2.28
N GLU A 162 -9.54 8.54 3.06
CA GLU A 162 -10.83 7.95 2.70
C GLU A 162 -12.02 8.76 3.26
N PRO A 163 -12.52 9.82 2.56
CA PRO A 163 -13.58 10.69 3.08
C PRO A 163 -14.89 9.96 3.40
N TYR A 164 -15.15 8.81 2.79
CA TYR A 164 -16.35 8.02 2.99
C TYR A 164 -16.42 7.32 4.35
N LEU A 165 -15.31 7.26 5.08
CA LEU A 165 -15.28 6.79 6.47
C LEU A 165 -15.82 7.83 7.46
N LEU A 166 -15.97 9.10 7.04
CA LEU A 166 -16.60 10.12 7.88
C LEU A 166 -18.08 9.80 8.08
N SER A 167 -18.58 9.90 9.31
CA SER A 167 -20.01 9.79 9.61
C SER A 167 -20.86 10.77 8.78
N LEU A 168 -20.28 11.94 8.44
CA LEU A 168 -20.89 12.95 7.59
C LEU A 168 -21.14 12.47 6.16
N TRP A 169 -20.44 11.43 5.67
CA TRP A 169 -20.68 10.88 4.34
C TRP A 169 -22.14 10.40 4.17
N LYS A 170 -22.71 9.79 5.21
CA LYS A 170 -24.12 9.34 5.23
C LYS A 170 -25.10 10.50 5.39
N ASN A 171 -24.75 11.48 6.21
CA ASN A 171 -25.68 12.56 6.62
C ASN A 171 -25.65 13.78 5.72
N ASN A 172 -24.51 14.06 5.07
CA ASN A 172 -24.30 15.21 4.19
C ASN A 172 -23.18 14.92 3.17
N LYS A 173 -23.44 13.95 2.29
CA LYS A 173 -22.50 13.51 1.24
C LYS A 173 -21.98 14.67 0.38
N ILE A 174 -22.85 15.62 0.01
CA ILE A 174 -22.50 16.79 -0.82
C ILE A 174 -21.43 17.65 -0.12
N LYS A 175 -21.57 17.88 1.20
CA LYS A 175 -20.56 18.61 1.96
C LYS A 175 -19.23 17.87 1.97
N VAL A 176 -19.23 16.56 2.22
CA VAL A 176 -17.98 15.78 2.23
C VAL A 176 -17.28 15.80 0.87
N ILE A 177 -18.04 15.65 -0.23
CA ILE A 177 -17.51 15.76 -1.59
C ILE A 177 -16.89 17.15 -1.82
N THR A 178 -17.57 18.21 -1.39
CA THR A 178 -17.07 19.59 -1.53
C THR A 178 -15.78 19.81 -0.73
N ASP A 179 -15.75 19.35 0.52
CA ASP A 179 -14.57 19.44 1.38
C ASP A 179 -13.39 18.65 0.80
N TYR A 180 -13.64 17.45 0.26
CA TYR A 180 -12.63 16.63 -0.40
C TYR A 180 -12.10 17.31 -1.67
N MET A 181 -12.95 17.93 -2.49
CA MET A 181 -12.50 18.70 -3.66
C MET A 181 -11.61 19.90 -3.29
N GLU A 182 -11.92 20.59 -2.19
CA GLU A 182 -11.07 21.66 -1.63
C GLU A 182 -9.73 21.09 -1.13
N TYR A 183 -9.76 19.91 -0.50
CA TYR A 183 -8.57 19.20 -0.01
C TYR A 183 -7.64 18.83 -1.17
N ILE A 184 -8.15 18.24 -2.25
CA ILE A 184 -7.36 17.91 -3.45
C ILE A 184 -6.75 19.16 -4.09
N THR A 185 -7.51 20.26 -4.15
CA THR A 185 -7.00 21.54 -4.68
C THR A 185 -5.88 22.10 -3.82
N TYR A 186 -6.04 22.00 -2.49
CA TYR A 186 -5.02 22.40 -1.52
C TYR A 186 -3.73 21.58 -1.67
N LEU A 187 -3.83 20.24 -1.75
CA LEU A 187 -2.67 19.37 -1.96
C LEU A 187 -1.93 19.68 -3.26
N LYS A 188 -2.65 19.87 -4.37
CA LYS A 188 -2.05 20.24 -5.66
C LYS A 188 -1.23 21.53 -5.54
N ALA A 189 -1.81 22.56 -4.92
CA ALA A 189 -1.11 23.83 -4.73
C ALA A 189 0.11 23.67 -3.80
N PHE A 190 -0.01 22.86 -2.75
CA PHE A 190 1.08 22.57 -1.82
C PHE A 190 2.24 21.83 -2.51
N GLY A 191 1.96 20.77 -3.27
CA GLY A 191 2.97 19.99 -3.99
C GLY A 191 3.73 20.85 -5.00
N ALA A 192 3.00 21.60 -5.84
CA ALA A 192 3.59 22.50 -6.82
C ALA A 192 4.49 23.58 -6.18
N LYS A 193 4.09 24.14 -5.03
CA LYS A 193 4.88 25.15 -4.31
C LYS A 193 6.18 24.59 -3.75
N ASN A 194 6.19 23.33 -3.31
CA ASN A 194 7.31 22.73 -2.59
C ASN A 194 8.13 21.74 -3.44
N GLY A 195 7.78 21.55 -4.72
CA GLY A 195 8.46 20.60 -5.60
C GLY A 195 8.29 19.15 -5.15
N LEU A 196 7.12 18.80 -4.64
CA LEU A 196 6.78 17.45 -4.20
C LEU A 196 5.72 16.85 -5.12
N GLU A 197 5.93 15.61 -5.56
CA GLU A 197 4.88 14.83 -6.23
C GLU A 197 3.74 14.54 -5.24
N VAL A 198 2.50 14.68 -5.70
CA VAL A 198 1.30 14.37 -4.91
C VAL A 198 0.62 13.12 -5.46
N ALA A 199 0.65 12.05 -4.67
CA ALA A 199 -0.12 10.83 -4.88
C ALA A 199 -1.26 10.73 -3.85
N VAL A 200 -2.43 10.26 -4.28
CA VAL A 200 -3.58 10.02 -3.38
C VAL A 200 -4.21 8.67 -3.67
N ASP A 201 -4.69 7.99 -2.63
CA ASP A 201 -5.49 6.78 -2.75
C ASP A 201 -6.95 7.14 -3.02
N ILE A 202 -7.56 6.47 -4.00
CA ILE A 202 -8.99 6.58 -4.31
C ILE A 202 -9.59 5.17 -4.49
N PRO A 203 -10.83 4.93 -4.03
CA PRO A 203 -11.52 3.70 -4.38
C PRO A 203 -12.00 3.76 -5.83
N PHE A 204 -12.08 2.59 -6.48
CA PHE A 204 -12.50 2.47 -7.88
C PHE A 204 -13.88 3.10 -8.14
N TRP A 205 -14.81 3.06 -7.18
CA TRP A 205 -16.18 3.54 -7.35
C TRP A 205 -16.33 5.07 -7.26
N PHE A 206 -15.23 5.84 -7.14
CA PHE A 206 -15.30 7.31 -7.20
C PHE A 206 -15.80 7.83 -8.56
N ASP A 207 -15.72 7.04 -9.62
CA ASP A 207 -16.29 7.35 -10.93
C ASP A 207 -17.83 7.33 -10.95
N GLU A 208 -18.48 6.68 -9.99
CA GLU A 208 -19.94 6.69 -9.80
C GLU A 208 -20.45 7.95 -9.08
N ILE A 209 -19.54 8.74 -8.50
CA ILE A 209 -19.88 9.89 -7.67
C ILE A 209 -19.99 11.16 -8.52
N SER A 210 -21.22 11.55 -8.84
CA SER A 210 -21.50 12.83 -9.50
C SER A 210 -21.19 14.02 -8.59
N ILE A 211 -20.48 15.03 -9.11
CA ILE A 211 -20.25 16.29 -8.41
C ILE A 211 -21.33 17.30 -8.82
N PRO A 212 -22.07 17.91 -7.87
CA PRO A 212 -23.07 18.92 -8.19
C PRO A 212 -22.50 20.07 -9.02
N LYS A 213 -23.22 20.45 -10.09
CA LYS A 213 -22.87 21.55 -11.01
C LYS A 213 -21.55 21.37 -11.78
N GLN A 214 -20.96 20.19 -11.78
CA GLN A 214 -19.80 19.84 -12.59
C GLN A 214 -20.20 18.82 -13.66
N LYS A 215 -19.47 18.79 -14.78
CA LYS A 215 -19.66 17.81 -15.87
C LYS A 215 -18.85 16.53 -15.67
N VAL A 216 -18.03 16.46 -14.63
CA VAL A 216 -17.11 15.36 -14.33
C VAL A 216 -17.51 14.71 -13.00
N ASN A 217 -17.22 13.43 -12.83
CA ASN A 217 -17.38 12.72 -11.56
C ASN A 217 -16.18 12.95 -10.63
N LEU A 218 -16.22 12.36 -9.44
CA LEU A 218 -15.19 12.54 -8.43
C LEU A 218 -13.83 11.95 -8.84
N ALA A 219 -13.79 10.75 -9.41
CA ALA A 219 -12.55 10.15 -9.90
C ALA A 219 -11.86 11.06 -10.93
N GLU A 220 -12.59 11.51 -11.95
CA GLU A 220 -12.05 12.40 -12.99
C GLU A 220 -11.57 13.75 -12.41
N TYR A 221 -12.31 14.30 -11.44
CA TYR A 221 -11.91 15.52 -10.75
C TYR A 221 -10.56 15.37 -10.04
N VAL A 222 -10.36 14.26 -9.33
CA VAL A 222 -9.10 13.97 -8.61
C VAL A 222 -7.96 13.75 -9.59
N ILE A 223 -8.14 12.82 -10.54
CA ILE A 223 -7.12 12.41 -11.51
C ILE A 223 -6.59 13.62 -12.29
N SER A 224 -7.48 14.51 -12.76
CA SER A 224 -7.07 15.71 -13.50
C SER A 224 -6.23 16.73 -12.71
N ARG A 225 -6.09 16.57 -11.39
CA ARG A 225 -5.46 17.56 -10.51
C ARG A 225 -4.13 17.13 -9.92
N VAL A 226 -4.06 15.94 -9.33
CA VAL A 226 -2.86 15.41 -8.66
C VAL A 226 -1.85 14.86 -9.67
N ASP A 227 -0.66 14.46 -9.22
CA ASP A 227 0.39 13.92 -10.10
C ASP A 227 0.16 12.43 -10.39
N SER A 228 -0.28 11.69 -9.36
CA SER A 228 -0.66 10.28 -9.46
C SER A 228 -1.89 9.99 -8.61
N VAL A 229 -2.67 8.99 -9.02
CA VAL A 229 -3.63 8.33 -8.13
C VAL A 229 -3.29 6.86 -8.01
N ASN A 230 -3.52 6.31 -6.84
CA ASN A 230 -3.53 4.88 -6.60
C ASN A 230 -4.97 4.45 -6.44
N ILE A 231 -5.43 3.61 -7.38
CA ILE A 231 -6.80 3.09 -7.37
C ILE A 231 -6.79 1.85 -6.50
N MET A 232 -7.59 1.82 -5.44
CA MET A 232 -7.86 0.63 -4.64
C MET A 232 -8.76 -0.32 -5.44
N ALA A 233 -8.17 -1.03 -6.39
CA ALA A 233 -8.81 -1.92 -7.34
C ALA A 233 -8.85 -3.35 -6.78
N TYR A 234 -9.37 -3.51 -5.56
CA TYR A 234 -9.32 -4.76 -4.80
C TYR A 234 -10.24 -5.83 -5.40
N ARG A 235 -9.69 -6.51 -6.41
CA ARG A 235 -10.21 -7.70 -7.08
C ARG A 235 -9.05 -8.65 -7.31
N ASP A 236 -9.34 -9.94 -7.29
CA ASP A 236 -8.35 -11.01 -7.41
C ASP A 236 -8.31 -11.65 -8.81
N ARG A 237 -8.97 -11.04 -9.81
CA ARG A 237 -8.99 -11.51 -11.21
C ARG A 237 -8.78 -10.37 -12.19
N ALA A 238 -7.99 -10.58 -13.23
CA ALA A 238 -7.59 -9.60 -14.22
C ALA A 238 -8.78 -8.93 -14.88
N GLN A 239 -9.76 -9.71 -15.38
CA GLN A 239 -10.97 -9.16 -15.98
C GLN A 239 -11.74 -8.27 -15.01
N SER A 240 -11.89 -8.71 -13.75
CA SER A 240 -12.57 -7.94 -12.71
C SER A 240 -11.84 -6.63 -12.38
N ILE A 241 -10.49 -6.65 -12.37
CA ILE A 241 -9.67 -5.44 -12.20
C ILE A 241 -9.88 -4.50 -13.39
N ILE A 242 -9.75 -5.00 -14.63
CA ILE A 242 -9.94 -4.22 -15.86
C ILE A 242 -11.30 -3.54 -15.88
N ASP A 243 -12.36 -4.27 -15.52
CA ASP A 243 -13.74 -3.78 -15.55
C ASP A 243 -13.97 -2.59 -14.61
N ILE A 244 -13.35 -2.61 -13.42
CA ILE A 244 -13.56 -1.57 -12.40
C ILE A 244 -12.62 -0.37 -12.55
N VAL A 245 -11.48 -0.48 -13.23
CA VAL A 245 -10.53 0.65 -13.39
C VAL A 245 -10.61 1.34 -14.76
N LYS A 246 -11.46 0.85 -15.67
CA LYS A 246 -11.53 1.32 -17.05
C LYS A 246 -11.76 2.83 -17.16
N ASN A 247 -12.56 3.40 -16.27
CA ASN A 247 -12.91 4.81 -16.31
C ASN A 247 -11.72 5.67 -15.87
N GLU A 248 -11.06 5.30 -14.77
CA GLU A 248 -9.86 5.93 -14.24
C GLU A 248 -8.72 5.88 -15.26
N MET A 249 -8.51 4.75 -15.93
CA MET A 249 -7.51 4.61 -16.99
C MET A 249 -7.80 5.54 -18.17
N ASN A 250 -9.08 5.70 -18.55
CA ASN A 250 -9.49 6.65 -19.59
C ASN A 250 -9.28 8.12 -19.15
N TYR A 251 -9.56 8.46 -17.89
CA TYR A 251 -9.30 9.80 -17.36
C TYR A 251 -7.79 10.08 -17.31
N ALA A 252 -6.99 9.11 -16.86
CA ALA A 252 -5.54 9.21 -16.80
C ALA A 252 -4.96 9.48 -18.18
N LYS A 253 -5.40 8.74 -19.20
CA LYS A 253 -5.04 8.99 -20.61
C LYS A 253 -5.44 10.38 -21.08
N LYS A 254 -6.68 10.81 -20.78
CA LYS A 254 -7.21 12.13 -21.17
C LYS A 254 -6.38 13.28 -20.60
N TYR A 255 -5.91 13.16 -19.36
CA TYR A 255 -5.18 14.22 -18.67
C TYR A 255 -3.65 14.00 -18.63
N ASN A 256 -3.15 12.91 -19.21
CA ASN A 256 -1.75 12.47 -19.15
C ASN A 256 -1.22 12.37 -17.70
N LYS A 257 -1.93 11.60 -16.87
CA LYS A 257 -1.67 11.45 -15.42
C LYS A 257 -1.28 10.03 -15.05
N LYS A 258 -0.37 9.87 -14.09
CA LYS A 258 0.01 8.54 -13.61
C LYS A 258 -1.17 7.91 -12.87
N VAL A 259 -1.44 6.65 -13.15
CA VAL A 259 -2.38 5.81 -12.39
C VAL A 259 -1.66 4.57 -11.90
N VAL A 260 -1.89 4.19 -10.65
CA VAL A 260 -1.39 2.95 -10.08
C VAL A 260 -2.57 2.06 -9.73
N ILE A 261 -2.65 0.89 -10.35
CA ILE A 261 -3.70 -0.10 -10.09
C ILE A 261 -3.27 -0.93 -8.87
N SER A 262 -4.00 -0.80 -7.77
CA SER A 262 -3.61 -1.37 -6.48
C SER A 262 -4.47 -2.55 -6.09
N VAL A 263 -3.84 -3.66 -5.66
CA VAL A 263 -4.52 -4.89 -5.25
C VAL A 263 -4.24 -5.24 -3.80
N GLU A 264 -5.09 -6.05 -3.18
CA GLU A 264 -5.01 -6.45 -1.77
C GLU A 264 -4.39 -7.86 -1.63
N THR A 265 -3.56 -8.06 -0.60
CA THR A 265 -2.95 -9.36 -0.27
C THR A 265 -3.17 -9.80 1.18
N GLY A 266 -3.79 -8.95 1.98
CA GLY A 266 -4.17 -9.22 3.35
C GLY A 266 -5.40 -10.10 3.45
N ASN A 267 -5.49 -10.82 4.56
CA ASN A 267 -6.68 -11.57 4.91
C ASN A 267 -7.81 -10.60 5.30
N THR A 268 -8.88 -10.56 4.50
CA THR A 268 -10.02 -9.66 4.71
C THR A 268 -11.32 -10.45 4.87
N SER A 269 -12.23 -9.91 5.68
CA SER A 269 -13.59 -10.43 5.82
C SER A 269 -14.56 -9.91 4.75
N GLU A 270 -14.09 -9.09 3.82
CA GLU A 270 -14.94 -8.43 2.82
C GLU A 270 -15.33 -9.33 1.64
N GLY A 271 -14.63 -10.46 1.47
CA GLY A 271 -14.90 -11.45 0.42
C GLY A 271 -13.60 -12.02 -0.16
N GLU A 272 -13.64 -13.28 -0.58
CA GLU A 272 -12.47 -13.96 -1.16
C GLU A 272 -12.01 -13.28 -2.46
N ASN A 273 -12.94 -12.78 -3.27
CA ASN A 273 -12.65 -12.15 -4.56
C ASN A 273 -12.07 -10.72 -4.49
N ILE A 274 -11.73 -10.23 -3.29
CA ILE A 274 -11.20 -8.88 -3.05
C ILE A 274 -9.68 -8.91 -2.84
N THR A 275 -9.14 -10.05 -2.41
CA THR A 275 -7.75 -10.21 -2.01
C THR A 275 -7.13 -11.43 -2.69
N PHE A 276 -5.81 -11.37 -2.89
CA PHE A 276 -5.00 -12.51 -3.34
C PHE A 276 -4.50 -13.41 -2.20
N TYR A 277 -4.96 -13.18 -0.97
CA TYR A 277 -4.46 -13.88 0.24
C TYR A 277 -4.48 -15.41 0.12
N GLN A 278 -5.55 -15.97 -0.44
CA GLN A 278 -5.75 -17.42 -0.56
C GLN A 278 -4.96 -18.04 -1.72
N GLU A 279 -4.80 -17.33 -2.84
CA GLU A 279 -4.11 -17.80 -4.04
C GLU A 279 -2.59 -17.63 -3.98
N GLY A 280 -2.12 -16.56 -3.33
CA GLY A 280 -0.70 -16.25 -3.19
C GLY A 280 -0.11 -15.41 -4.32
N LEU A 281 1.16 -15.04 -4.15
CA LEU A 281 1.84 -14.07 -5.02
C LEU A 281 1.97 -14.54 -6.47
N SER A 282 2.28 -15.82 -6.68
CA SER A 282 2.42 -16.34 -8.05
C SER A 282 1.15 -16.19 -8.88
N PHE A 283 -0.02 -16.37 -8.26
CA PHE A 283 -1.30 -16.18 -8.93
C PHE A 283 -1.59 -14.70 -9.18
N MET A 284 -1.41 -13.85 -8.16
CA MET A 284 -1.53 -12.39 -8.28
C MET A 284 -0.73 -11.84 -9.47
N TRP A 285 0.51 -12.29 -9.62
CA TRP A 285 1.36 -11.85 -10.72
C TRP A 285 0.84 -12.24 -12.09
N ASN A 286 0.27 -13.44 -12.24
CA ASN A 286 -0.34 -13.83 -13.52
C ASN A 286 -1.51 -12.90 -13.87
N GLU A 287 -2.37 -12.59 -12.90
CA GLU A 287 -3.50 -11.69 -13.12
C GLU A 287 -3.04 -10.25 -13.44
N LEU A 288 -2.06 -9.72 -12.71
CA LEU A 288 -1.51 -8.38 -13.00
C LEU A 288 -0.83 -8.31 -14.37
N ASN A 289 -0.20 -9.41 -14.82
CA ASN A 289 0.37 -9.48 -16.16
C ASN A 289 -0.71 -9.41 -17.24
N GLU A 290 -1.86 -10.05 -17.05
CA GLU A 290 -2.99 -9.95 -17.97
C GLU A 290 -3.56 -8.53 -18.02
N VAL A 291 -3.62 -7.83 -16.88
CA VAL A 291 -3.98 -6.40 -16.82
C VAL A 291 -2.96 -5.55 -17.59
N ASP A 292 -1.67 -5.82 -17.45
CA ASP A 292 -0.61 -5.10 -18.18
C ASP A 292 -0.73 -5.31 -19.69
N GLU A 293 -0.91 -6.57 -20.14
CA GLU A 293 -1.10 -6.91 -21.55
C GLU A 293 -2.31 -6.20 -22.17
N TYR A 294 -3.38 -6.02 -21.38
CA TYR A 294 -4.57 -5.29 -21.81
C TYR A 294 -4.29 -3.80 -22.04
N TYR A 295 -3.59 -3.14 -21.11
CA TYR A 295 -3.43 -1.68 -21.14
C TYR A 295 -2.19 -1.17 -21.88
N LYS A 296 -1.09 -1.94 -21.97
CA LYS A 296 0.23 -1.47 -22.41
C LYS A 296 0.28 -0.75 -23.76
N ASN A 297 -0.63 -1.11 -24.69
CA ASN A 297 -0.71 -0.50 -26.02
C ASN A 297 -1.66 0.71 -26.09
N SER A 298 -2.48 0.92 -25.06
CA SER A 298 -3.53 1.95 -25.04
C SER A 298 -3.11 3.22 -24.29
N TYR A 299 -2.29 3.06 -23.25
CA TYR A 299 -1.76 4.12 -22.38
C TYR A 299 -0.54 3.56 -21.65
N ASN A 300 0.53 4.32 -21.44
CA ASN A 300 1.78 3.78 -20.88
C ASN A 300 2.16 4.32 -19.49
N ASN A 301 1.58 5.43 -19.06
CA ASN A 301 1.86 6.05 -17.77
C ASN A 301 0.94 5.49 -16.68
N TYR A 302 1.09 4.19 -16.42
CA TYR A 302 0.46 3.49 -15.31
C TYR A 302 1.45 2.54 -14.62
N GLY A 303 1.08 2.04 -13.45
CA GLY A 303 1.79 0.98 -12.76
C GLY A 303 0.88 0.18 -11.83
N PHE A 304 1.49 -0.59 -10.94
CA PHE A 304 0.79 -1.45 -10.00
C PHE A 304 1.23 -1.17 -8.57
N ALA A 305 0.38 -1.48 -7.60
CA ALA A 305 0.80 -1.52 -6.20
C ALA A 305 0.11 -2.66 -5.46
N VAL A 306 0.72 -3.07 -4.35
CA VAL A 306 0.13 -4.10 -3.50
C VAL A 306 0.03 -3.62 -2.06
N HIS A 307 -1.19 -3.67 -1.54
CA HIS A 307 -1.50 -3.43 -0.15
C HIS A 307 -1.33 -4.76 0.62
N TYR A 308 -0.40 -4.86 1.57
CA TYR A 308 0.73 -3.96 1.85
C TYR A 308 1.96 -4.78 2.28
N LEU A 309 3.12 -4.16 2.50
CA LEU A 309 4.41 -4.84 2.59
C LEU A 309 4.44 -5.99 3.62
N GLU A 310 3.84 -5.79 4.80
CA GLU A 310 3.77 -6.82 5.85
C GLU A 310 2.90 -8.02 5.44
N ASN A 311 1.87 -7.83 4.60
CA ASN A 311 1.12 -8.96 4.03
C ASN A 311 2.00 -9.76 3.06
N ILE A 312 2.83 -9.08 2.26
CA ILE A 312 3.80 -9.73 1.35
C ILE A 312 4.82 -10.57 2.12
N MET A 313 5.18 -10.19 3.35
CA MET A 313 6.06 -10.99 4.20
C MET A 313 5.43 -12.32 4.63
N ASN A 314 4.10 -12.40 4.71
CA ASN A 314 3.35 -13.48 5.34
C ASN A 314 2.53 -14.33 4.36
N ILE A 315 2.25 -13.81 3.17
CA ILE A 315 1.45 -14.49 2.14
C ILE A 315 2.20 -15.69 1.53
N LYS A 316 1.43 -16.65 1.03
CA LYS A 316 1.94 -17.80 0.28
C LYS A 316 2.64 -17.32 -1.01
N LYS A 317 3.79 -17.93 -1.32
CA LYS A 317 4.56 -17.66 -2.54
C LYS A 317 4.10 -18.54 -3.69
#